data_AF-A0AAI9W3Z6-F1
#
_entry.id   AF-A0AAI9W3Z6-F1
#
_cell.length_a   1.000
_cell.length_b   1.000
_cell.length_c   1.000
_cell.angle_alpha   90.00
_cell.angle_beta   90.00
_cell.angle_gamma   90.00
#
_symmetry.space_group_name_H-M   'P 1'
#
loop_
_entity.id
_entity.type
_entity.pdbx_description
1 polymer ?
#
loop_
_entity_poly.entity_id
_entity_poly.type
_entity_poly.pdbx_seq_one_letter_code
_entity_poly.pdbx_strand_id
1 'polypeptide(L)'
;MRRPRKGELSHHWALDPETTFLNHGSFGATPSVILEEQSRFRTLMENDPVRFFEREYLDLWDEARRTLSEFLSADINGMTFVSNATQGVNTVLRSLQLQPGDEIIVPDHSYQACWNAIDYVTERSGAKTVVV
;
A
#
# COMPACT_ATOMS: atom_id res chain seq x y z
N MET A 1 7.43 35.79 5.94
CA MET A 1 6.12 35.10 5.97
C MET A 1 6.09 34.18 7.18
N ARG A 2 5.03 34.15 8.00
CA ARG A 2 4.96 33.30 9.21
C ARG A 2 4.65 31.86 8.79
N ARG A 3 5.50 30.90 9.17
CA ARG A 3 5.27 29.46 8.91
C ARG A 3 4.07 28.94 9.73
N PRO A 4 3.32 27.94 9.22
CA PRO A 4 2.26 27.29 9.99
C PRO A 4 2.86 26.58 11.21
N ARG A 5 2.06 26.49 12.28
CA ARG A 5 2.45 25.77 13.51
C ARG A 5 2.43 24.26 13.24
N LYS A 6 3.48 23.54 13.67
CA LYS A 6 3.51 22.08 13.64
C LYS A 6 2.49 21.50 14.62
N GLY A 7 1.83 20.41 14.23
CA GLY A 7 0.90 19.67 15.11
C GLY A 7 1.63 18.99 16.26
N GLU A 8 0.89 18.62 17.32
CA GLU A 8 1.46 18.00 18.53
C GLU A 8 2.20 16.69 18.26
N LEU A 9 1.77 15.96 17.24
CA LEU A 9 2.37 14.69 16.84
C LEU A 9 3.64 14.84 16.00
N SER A 10 4.04 16.06 15.58
CA SER A 10 5.14 16.23 14.61
C SER A 10 6.47 15.65 15.07
N HIS A 11 6.65 15.48 16.38
CA HIS A 11 7.85 14.90 16.98
C HIS A 11 8.04 13.41 16.64
N HIS A 12 7.02 12.72 16.13
CA HIS A 12 7.14 11.34 15.66
C HIS A 12 7.85 11.23 14.30
N TRP A 13 8.07 12.32 13.57
CA TRP A 13 8.74 12.29 12.27
C TRP A 13 10.09 13.00 12.32
N ALA A 14 11.10 12.37 11.73
CA ALA A 14 12.45 12.94 11.58
C ALA A 14 12.55 13.96 10.42
N LEU A 15 11.47 14.71 10.15
CA LEU A 15 11.47 15.76 9.13
C LEU A 15 12.40 16.91 9.54
N ASP A 16 13.08 17.50 8.57
CA ASP A 16 13.93 18.67 8.78
C ASP A 16 13.15 19.78 9.53
N PRO A 17 13.65 20.25 10.71
CA PRO A 17 12.95 21.25 11.49
C PRO A 17 12.69 22.54 10.72
N GLU A 18 13.56 22.89 9.77
CA GLU A 18 13.47 24.09 8.94
C GLU A 18 12.54 23.94 7.74
N THR A 19 12.10 22.73 7.43
CA THR A 19 11.19 22.47 6.33
C THR A 19 9.74 22.45 6.82
N THR A 20 8.88 23.29 6.24
CA THR A 20 7.43 23.14 6.37
C THR A 20 6.96 22.10 5.35
N PHE A 21 7.02 20.84 5.74
CA PHE A 21 6.68 19.74 4.84
C PHE A 21 5.15 19.61 4.70
N LEU A 22 4.64 19.88 3.49
CA LEU A 22 3.21 19.88 3.20
C LEU A 22 2.78 18.77 2.23
N ASN A 23 3.71 17.92 1.78
CA ASN A 23 3.47 16.95 0.72
C ASN A 23 3.40 15.49 1.21
N HIS A 24 2.78 15.26 2.36
CA HIS A 24 2.57 13.89 2.87
C HIS A 24 1.68 13.04 1.94
N GLY A 25 0.82 13.68 1.13
CA GLY A 25 -0.06 12.99 0.18
C GLY A 25 0.68 12.32 -0.97
N SER A 26 1.79 12.89 -1.46
CA SER A 26 2.62 12.22 -2.48
C SER A 26 3.74 11.38 -1.86
N PHE A 27 4.47 11.93 -0.88
CA PHE A 27 5.65 11.30 -0.29
C PHE A 27 5.64 11.45 1.24
N GLY A 28 4.83 10.63 1.90
CA GLY A 28 4.74 10.64 3.36
C GLY A 28 6.05 10.24 4.04
N ALA A 29 6.49 11.02 5.03
CA ALA A 29 7.53 10.57 5.95
C ALA A 29 6.97 9.47 6.87
N THR A 30 7.79 8.45 7.14
CA THR A 30 7.47 7.38 8.08
C THR A 30 7.78 7.82 9.51
N PRO A 31 6.90 7.55 10.50
CA PRO A 31 7.20 7.82 11.90
C PRO A 31 8.45 7.06 12.38
N SER A 32 9.26 7.67 13.25
CA SER A 32 10.52 7.11 13.77
C SER A 32 10.33 5.74 14.42
N VAL A 33 9.25 5.55 15.18
CA VAL A 33 8.94 4.25 15.83
C VAL A 33 8.76 3.12 14.80
N ILE A 34 8.24 3.42 13.61
CA ILE A 34 8.09 2.44 12.53
C ILE A 34 9.43 2.17 11.87
N LEU A 35 10.29 3.19 11.70
CA LEU A 35 11.65 3.03 11.17
C LEU A 35 12.53 2.17 12.11
N GLU A 36 12.37 2.34 13.41
CA GLU A 36 13.03 1.54 14.44
C GLU A 36 12.61 0.07 14.34
N GLU A 37 11.31 -0.20 14.20
CA GLU A 37 10.80 -1.56 14.07
C GLU A 37 11.22 -2.23 12.75
N GLN A 38 11.23 -1.48 11.65
CA GLN A 38 11.80 -1.95 10.38
C GLN A 38 13.28 -2.31 10.51
N SER A 39 14.05 -1.51 11.26
CA SER A 39 15.46 -1.79 11.53
C SER A 39 15.63 -3.04 12.39
N ARG A 40 14.78 -3.22 13.40
CA ARG A 40 14.77 -4.43 14.24
C ARG A 40 14.53 -5.70 13.43
N PHE A 41 13.51 -5.72 12.56
CA PHE A 41 13.24 -6.86 11.68
C PHE A 41 14.37 -7.13 10.69
N ARG A 42 14.99 -6.07 10.15
CA ARG A 42 16.16 -6.23 9.29
C ARG A 42 17.32 -6.88 10.03
N THR A 43 17.63 -6.42 11.24
CA THR A 43 18.67 -7.06 12.08
C THR A 43 18.34 -8.52 12.38
N LEU A 44 17.08 -8.84 12.71
CA LEU A 44 16.65 -10.22 12.96
C LEU A 44 16.86 -11.11 11.74
N MET A 45 16.43 -10.65 10.56
CA MET A 45 16.59 -11.35 9.28
C MET A 45 18.06 -11.57 8.92
N GLU A 46 18.91 -10.56 9.07
CA GLU A 46 20.34 -10.66 8.72
C GLU A 46 21.14 -11.51 9.73
N ASN A 47 20.70 -11.58 10.99
CA ASN A 47 21.40 -12.37 12.01
C ASN A 47 21.28 -13.89 11.79
N ASP A 48 20.13 -14.36 11.27
CA ASP A 48 19.91 -15.77 10.92
C ASP A 48 18.78 -15.89 9.86
N PRO A 49 19.11 -15.74 8.57
CA PRO A 49 18.10 -15.66 7.52
C PRO A 49 17.33 -16.97 7.34
N VAL A 50 17.98 -18.12 7.54
CA VAL A 50 17.32 -19.43 7.42
C VAL A 50 16.27 -19.55 8.50
N ARG A 51 16.61 -19.26 9.76
CA ARG A 51 15.64 -19.27 10.85
C ARG A 51 14.50 -18.27 10.60
N PHE A 52 14.82 -17.05 10.19
CA PHE A 52 13.82 -16.02 9.94
C PHE A 52 12.80 -16.47 8.89
N PHE A 53 13.25 -16.86 7.70
CA PHE A 53 12.36 -17.22 6.60
C PHE A 53 11.65 -18.57 6.77
N GLU A 54 12.32 -19.57 7.32
CA GLU A 54 11.74 -20.92 7.46
C GLU A 54 10.88 -21.10 8.73
N ARG A 55 11.03 -20.23 9.74
CA ARG A 55 10.37 -20.44 11.05
C ARG A 55 9.59 -19.24 11.59
N GLU A 56 10.03 -18.02 11.35
CA GLU A 56 9.48 -16.84 12.05
C GLU A 56 8.60 -15.98 11.13
N TYR A 57 8.96 -15.88 9.86
CA TYR A 57 8.33 -14.97 8.91
C TYR A 57 6.82 -15.18 8.76
N LEU A 58 6.36 -16.44 8.66
CA LEU A 58 4.94 -16.73 8.46
C LEU A 58 4.08 -16.33 9.66
N ASP A 59 4.55 -16.61 10.89
CA ASP A 59 3.83 -16.23 12.11
C ASP A 59 3.76 -14.71 12.25
N LEU A 60 4.88 -14.01 11.98
CA LEU A 60 4.94 -12.54 11.97
C LEU A 60 4.01 -11.94 10.91
N TRP A 61 3.94 -12.56 9.74
CA TRP A 61 3.06 -12.14 8.64
C TRP A 61 1.58 -12.29 9.01
N ASP A 62 1.21 -13.41 9.60
CA ASP A 62 -0.17 -13.68 10.02
C ASP A 62 -0.60 -12.79 11.20
N GLU A 63 0.30 -12.49 12.14
CA GLU A 63 0.06 -11.50 13.20
C GLU A 63 -0.20 -10.10 12.61
N ALA A 64 0.61 -9.68 11.64
CA ALA A 64 0.43 -8.39 10.96
C ALA A 64 -0.91 -8.34 10.20
N ARG A 65 -1.27 -9.41 9.48
CA ARG A 65 -2.58 -9.54 8.81
C ARG A 65 -3.74 -9.43 9.79
N ARG A 66 -3.66 -10.14 10.92
CA ARG A 66 -4.71 -10.13 11.96
C ARG A 66 -4.92 -8.72 12.51
N THR A 67 -3.83 -8.07 12.93
CA THR A 67 -3.84 -6.70 13.46
C THR A 67 -4.49 -5.73 12.47
N LEU A 68 -4.12 -5.81 11.18
CA LEU A 68 -4.71 -4.94 10.16
C LEU A 68 -6.17 -5.27 9.87
N SER A 69 -6.55 -6.56 9.87
CA SER A 69 -7.93 -6.99 9.65
C SER A 69 -8.87 -6.46 10.74
N GLU A 70 -8.43 -6.49 12.00
CA GLU A 70 -9.18 -5.95 13.13
C GLU A 70 -9.32 -4.43 13.02
N PHE A 71 -8.23 -3.74 12.69
CA PHE A 71 -8.25 -2.28 12.48
C PHE A 71 -9.21 -1.85 11.36
N LEU A 72 -9.25 -2.59 10.25
CA LEU A 72 -10.11 -2.30 9.11
C LEU A 72 -11.52 -2.91 9.21
N SER A 73 -11.79 -3.71 10.24
CA SER A 73 -13.01 -4.53 10.32
C SER A 73 -13.24 -5.39 9.06
N ALA A 74 -12.18 -6.03 8.58
CA ALA A 74 -12.16 -6.81 7.33
C ALA A 74 -11.98 -8.32 7.61
N ASP A 75 -12.41 -9.17 6.66
CA ASP A 75 -12.14 -10.61 6.72
C ASP A 75 -10.65 -10.89 6.50
N ILE A 76 -10.01 -11.49 7.51
CA ILE A 76 -8.60 -11.88 7.46
C ILE A 76 -8.30 -12.83 6.28
N ASN A 77 -9.24 -13.69 5.89
CA ASN A 77 -9.05 -14.64 4.79
C ASN A 77 -9.15 -13.96 3.42
N GLY A 78 -9.82 -12.81 3.34
CA GLY A 78 -9.99 -12.01 2.13
C GLY A 78 -8.88 -11.00 1.86
N MET A 79 -7.80 -10.99 2.64
CA MET A 79 -6.72 -10.00 2.54
C MET A 79 -5.32 -10.59 2.38
N THR A 80 -4.45 -9.83 1.74
CA THR A 80 -3.01 -10.09 1.64
C THR A 80 -2.26 -8.77 1.52
N PHE A 81 -0.95 -8.79 1.79
CA PHE A 81 -0.10 -7.61 1.59
C PHE A 81 0.39 -7.53 0.14
N VAL A 82 0.45 -6.31 -0.37
CA VAL A 82 1.05 -5.93 -1.66
C VAL A 82 1.93 -4.71 -1.43
N SER A 83 2.87 -4.45 -2.34
CA SER A 83 3.89 -3.41 -2.18
C SER A 83 3.34 -1.99 -2.33
N ASN A 84 2.17 -1.81 -2.96
CA ASN A 84 1.48 -0.52 -3.10
C ASN A 84 0.07 -0.69 -3.71
N ALA A 85 -0.70 0.40 -3.73
CA ALA A 85 -2.05 0.46 -4.31
C ALA A 85 -2.09 0.06 -5.80
N THR A 86 -1.12 0.49 -6.60
CA THR A 86 -1.04 0.17 -8.03
C THR A 86 -0.89 -1.34 -8.26
N GLN A 87 -0.06 -2.01 -7.46
CA GLN A 87 0.09 -3.46 -7.51
C GLN A 87 -1.20 -4.16 -7.07
N GLY A 88 -1.85 -3.69 -6.00
CA GLY A 88 -3.13 -4.25 -5.53
C GLY A 88 -4.21 -4.25 -6.61
N VAL A 89 -4.40 -3.10 -7.27
CA VAL A 89 -5.35 -2.97 -8.39
C VAL A 89 -4.98 -3.88 -9.56
N ASN A 90 -3.69 -3.92 -9.94
CA ASN A 90 -3.22 -4.82 -11.01
C ASN A 90 -3.48 -6.29 -10.68
N THR A 91 -3.24 -6.72 -9.44
CA THR A 91 -3.45 -8.11 -9.02
C THR A 91 -4.90 -8.54 -9.22
N VAL A 92 -5.86 -7.69 -8.80
CA VAL A 92 -7.29 -7.99 -8.98
C VAL A 92 -7.66 -7.97 -10.46
N LEU A 93 -7.39 -6.88 -11.17
CA LEU A 93 -7.81 -6.74 -12.58
C LEU A 93 -7.24 -7.84 -13.48
N ARG A 94 -5.99 -8.25 -13.26
CA ARG A 94 -5.35 -9.31 -14.05
C ARG A 94 -5.81 -10.73 -13.69
N SER A 95 -6.50 -10.92 -12.56
CA SER A 95 -7.12 -12.20 -12.20
C SER A 95 -8.50 -12.41 -12.82
N LEU A 96 -9.12 -11.34 -13.35
CA LEU A 96 -10.43 -11.41 -13.99
C LEU A 96 -10.32 -12.01 -15.40
N GLN A 97 -11.32 -12.83 -15.76
CA GLN A 97 -11.45 -13.42 -17.11
C GLN A 97 -12.44 -12.62 -17.95
N LEU A 98 -12.10 -11.36 -18.23
CA LEU A 98 -12.94 -10.47 -19.03
C LEU A 98 -13.17 -11.01 -20.44
N GLN A 99 -14.40 -10.87 -20.92
CA GLN A 99 -14.81 -11.24 -22.28
C GLN A 99 -15.03 -9.99 -23.14
N PRO A 100 -14.99 -10.13 -24.48
CA PRO A 100 -15.33 -9.04 -25.38
C PRO A 100 -16.71 -8.46 -25.08
N GLY A 101 -16.78 -7.14 -24.86
CA GLY A 101 -18.01 -6.43 -24.53
C GLY A 101 -18.32 -6.28 -23.04
N ASP A 102 -17.58 -6.93 -22.13
CA ASP A 102 -17.67 -6.63 -20.69
C ASP A 102 -17.28 -5.18 -20.42
N GLU A 103 -17.79 -4.60 -19.33
CA GLU A 103 -17.57 -3.20 -18.97
C GLU A 103 -16.92 -3.07 -17.59
N ILE A 104 -15.90 -2.21 -17.50
CA ILE A 104 -15.29 -1.76 -16.24
C ILE A 104 -15.72 -0.31 -16.03
N ILE A 105 -16.53 -0.08 -15.00
CA ILE A 105 -17.04 1.23 -14.62
C ILE A 105 -16.04 1.92 -13.70
N VAL A 106 -15.57 3.11 -14.08
CA VAL A 106 -14.54 3.86 -13.35
C VAL A 106 -14.93 5.34 -13.22
N PRO A 107 -14.70 5.97 -12.06
CA PRO A 107 -14.97 7.39 -11.92
C PRO A 107 -13.93 8.25 -12.67
N ASP A 108 -14.34 9.44 -13.12
CA ASP A 108 -13.51 10.40 -13.86
C ASP A 108 -12.30 10.99 -13.09
N HIS A 109 -12.22 10.76 -11.78
CA HIS A 109 -11.17 11.23 -10.88
C HIS A 109 -10.31 10.07 -10.31
N SER A 110 -10.28 8.94 -11.02
CA SER A 110 -9.46 7.78 -10.66
C SER A 110 -7.96 8.07 -10.74
N TYR A 111 -7.18 7.44 -9.86
CA TYR A 111 -5.72 7.57 -9.87
C TYR A 111 -5.11 6.98 -11.15
N GLN A 112 -4.24 7.75 -11.83
CA GLN A 112 -3.71 7.41 -13.16
C GLN A 112 -3.04 6.03 -13.23
N ALA A 113 -2.31 5.60 -12.20
CA ALA A 113 -1.64 4.30 -12.23
C ALA A 113 -2.64 3.13 -12.24
N CYS A 114 -3.80 3.31 -11.60
CA CYS A 114 -4.89 2.35 -11.64
C CYS A 114 -5.58 2.39 -13.01
N TRP A 115 -5.74 3.59 -13.59
CA TRP A 115 -6.28 3.76 -14.94
C TRP A 115 -5.49 2.99 -15.99
N ASN A 116 -4.16 3.10 -15.96
CA ASN A 116 -3.28 2.37 -16.89
C ASN A 116 -3.47 0.84 -16.78
N ALA A 117 -3.81 0.34 -15.58
CA ALA A 117 -4.10 -1.09 -15.39
C ALA A 117 -5.43 -1.50 -16.01
N ILE A 118 -6.44 -0.62 -15.95
CA ILE A 118 -7.75 -0.81 -16.58
C ILE A 118 -7.61 -0.83 -18.10
N ASP A 119 -6.95 0.18 -18.69
CA ASP A 119 -6.71 0.25 -20.13
C ASP A 119 -6.01 -1.02 -20.65
N TYR A 120 -5.01 -1.49 -19.91
CA TYR A 120 -4.29 -2.71 -20.27
C TYR A 120 -5.20 -3.95 -20.32
N VAL A 121 -6.07 -4.14 -19.31
CA VAL A 121 -6.92 -5.34 -19.27
C VAL A 121 -8.08 -5.26 -20.25
N THR A 122 -8.62 -4.07 -20.51
CA THR A 122 -9.70 -3.88 -21.49
C THR A 122 -9.19 -4.06 -22.91
N GLU A 123 -8.03 -3.47 -23.26
CA GLU A 123 -7.39 -3.67 -24.57
C GLU A 123 -7.06 -5.15 -24.82
N ARG A 124 -6.51 -5.84 -23.81
CA ARG A 124 -6.15 -7.26 -23.92
C ARG A 124 -7.35 -8.20 -24.12
N SER A 125 -8.52 -7.87 -23.57
CA SER A 125 -9.69 -8.75 -23.53
C SER A 125 -10.81 -8.36 -24.51
N GLY A 126 -10.77 -7.15 -25.07
CA GLY A 126 -11.89 -6.59 -25.83
C GLY A 126 -13.04 -6.08 -24.94
N ALA A 127 -12.83 -5.99 -23.63
CA ALA A 127 -13.72 -5.29 -22.71
C ALA A 127 -13.63 -3.76 -22.93
N LYS A 128 -14.50 -3.01 -22.26
CA LYS A 128 -14.63 -1.56 -22.41
C LYS A 128 -14.51 -0.85 -21.07
N THR A 129 -13.88 0.31 -21.10
CA THR A 129 -13.88 1.24 -19.97
C THR A 129 -15.10 2.16 -20.08
N VAL A 130 -15.89 2.28 -19.02
CA VAL A 130 -17.04 3.20 -18.92
C VAL A 130 -16.75 4.20 -17.81
N VAL A 131 -16.75 5.49 -18.16
CA VAL A 131 -16.45 6.56 -17.20
C VAL A 131 -17.76 7.10 -16.61
N VAL A 132 -17.81 7.25 -15.28
CA VAL A 132 -18.95 7.79 -14.51
C VAL A 132 -18.57 8.96 -13.61
#